data_AF-A0A9J5WCX1-F1
#
_entry.id   AF-A0A9J5WCX1-F1
#
_cell.length_a   1.000
_cell.length_b   1.000
_cell.length_c   1.000
_cell.angle_alpha   90.00
_cell.angle_beta   90.00
_cell.angle_gamma   90.00
#
_symmetry.space_group_name_H-M   'P 1'
#
loop_
_entity.id
_entity.type
_entity.pdbx_description
1 polymer ?
#
loop_
_entity_poly.entity_id
_entity_poly.type
_entity_poly.pdbx_seq_one_letter_code
_entity_poly.pdbx_strand_id
1 'polypeptide(L)'
;MYFLNHAATFDITNRCTYPVWATASPGEADDSTRAKLGRTNCNFDGNGRGKYESEIGDCNGLLECQGYGSPPNTLAEFALNQPNNLDFVDISLVDGFNIPIEFSPINGGGRNLLCNTPIND
;
A
#
# COMPACT_ATOMS: atom_id res chain seq x y z
N MET A 1 13.28 21.70 23.66
CA MET A 1 12.83 21.31 22.31
C MET A 1 12.90 19.80 22.27
N TYR A 2 11.77 19.11 22.45
CA TYR A 2 11.69 17.65 22.42
C TYR A 2 11.11 17.25 21.07
N PHE A 3 11.94 16.69 20.20
CA PHE A 3 11.45 15.99 19.02
C PHE A 3 10.99 14.61 19.50
N LEU A 4 9.68 14.39 19.60
CA LEU A 4 9.15 13.04 19.73
C LEU A 4 9.33 12.37 18.37
N ASN A 5 10.33 11.49 18.25
CA ASN A 5 10.48 10.62 17.08
C ASN A 5 9.33 9.58 17.10
N HIS A 6 8.13 9.98 16.68
CA HIS A 6 7.07 9.01 16.41
C HIS A 6 7.31 8.40 15.04
N ALA A 7 7.87 7.19 15.03
CA ALA A 7 7.92 6.35 13.85
C ALA A 7 6.84 5.27 13.99
N ALA A 8 6.01 5.12 12.97
CA ALA A 8 5.14 3.95 12.84
C ALA A 8 5.87 2.83 12.10
N THR A 9 5.63 1.58 12.50
CA THR A 9 6.16 0.39 11.82
C THR A 9 5.01 -0.33 11.14
N PHE A 10 5.18 -0.64 9.85
CA PHE A 10 4.21 -1.37 9.05
C PHE A 10 4.81 -2.71 8.64
N ASP A 11 4.20 -3.80 9.12
CA ASP A 11 4.58 -5.15 8.72
C ASP A 11 3.76 -5.60 7.52
N ILE A 12 4.40 -5.65 6.35
CA ILE A 12 3.75 -6.09 5.11
C ILE A 12 3.98 -7.60 4.94
N THR A 13 2.91 -8.38 5.09
CA THR A 13 2.96 -9.85 4.96
C THR A 13 2.18 -10.32 3.74
N ASN A 14 2.85 -10.97 2.79
CA ASN A 14 2.16 -11.66 1.70
C ASN A 14 1.64 -13.02 2.18
N ARG A 15 0.31 -13.19 2.22
CA ARG A 15 -0.37 -14.47 2.50
C ARG A 15 -1.01 -15.11 1.26
N CYS A 16 -0.82 -14.51 0.09
CA CYS A 16 -1.30 -15.08 -1.17
C CYS A 16 -0.49 -16.32 -1.56
N THR A 17 -1.07 -17.20 -2.38
CA THR A 17 -0.36 -18.37 -2.94
C THR A 17 0.56 -18.01 -4.11
N TYR A 18 0.65 -16.72 -4.46
CA TYR A 18 1.43 -16.18 -5.56
C TYR A 18 2.33 -15.03 -5.08
N PRO A 19 3.45 -14.76 -5.78
CA PRO A 19 4.33 -13.65 -5.42
C PRO A 19 3.63 -12.30 -5.61
N VAL A 20 3.86 -11.40 -4.66
CA VAL A 20 3.32 -10.05 -4.63
C VAL A 20 4.46 -9.08 -4.34
N TRP A 21 4.60 -8.03 -5.14
CA TRP A 21 5.57 -6.96 -4.93
C TRP A 21 4.86 -5.77 -4.28
N ALA A 22 5.04 -5.62 -2.97
CA ALA A 22 4.53 -4.47 -2.23
C ALA A 22 5.28 -3.19 -2.60
N THR A 23 4.60 -2.05 -2.51
CA THR A 23 5.22 -0.74 -2.69
C THR A 23 4.63 0.24 -1.67
N ALA A 24 5.49 1.02 -1.04
CA ALA A 24 5.07 2.13 -0.19
C ALA A 24 5.64 3.40 -0.81
N SER A 25 4.76 4.35 -1.12
CA SER A 25 5.17 5.68 -1.56
C SER A 25 4.65 6.68 -0.53
N PRO A 26 5.50 7.57 0.01
CA PRO A 26 4.97 8.79 0.59
C PRO A 26 4.13 9.48 -0.50
N GLY A 27 2.89 9.83 -0.19
CA GLY A 27 2.05 10.55 -1.14
C GLY A 27 2.67 11.93 -1.40
N GLU A 28 2.61 12.41 -2.65
CA GLU A 28 2.93 13.81 -2.90
C GLU A 28 1.77 14.67 -2.38
N ALA A 29 2.07 15.51 -1.38
CA ALA A 29 1.34 16.73 -0.96
C ALA A 29 0.47 16.71 0.31
N ASP A 30 0.34 15.61 1.05
CA ASP A 30 -0.26 15.63 2.39
C ASP A 30 0.51 14.65 3.27
N ASP A 31 0.47 14.83 4.59
CA ASP A 31 1.08 13.94 5.59
C ASP A 31 0.42 12.53 5.61
N SER A 32 -0.33 12.20 4.55
CA SER A 32 -0.88 10.89 4.24
C SER A 32 0.12 10.10 3.40
N THR A 33 0.67 9.05 4.01
CA THR A 33 1.46 8.07 3.28
C THR A 33 0.50 7.00 2.78
N ARG A 34 0.56 6.72 1.47
CA ARG A 34 -0.31 5.72 0.83
C ARG A 34 0.53 4.47 0.61
N ALA A 35 0.26 3.39 1.33
CA ALA A 35 0.85 2.10 1.01
C ALA A 35 0.00 1.41 -0.04
N LYS A 36 0.62 1.09 -1.17
CA LYS A 36 -0.01 0.31 -2.21
C LYS A 36 0.41 -1.14 -2.04
N LEU A 37 -0.53 -1.98 -1.67
CA LEU A 37 -0.23 -3.40 -1.47
C LEU A 37 -0.46 -4.15 -2.77
N GLY A 38 0.65 -4.27 -3.49
CA GLY A 38 0.90 -5.44 -4.29
C GLY A 38 0.69 -5.26 -5.77
N ARG A 39 1.78 -5.49 -6.49
CA ARG A 39 1.77 -5.86 -7.90
C ARG A 39 1.88 -7.37 -7.97
N THR A 40 1.23 -7.98 -8.94
CA THR A 40 1.37 -9.42 -9.23
C THR A 40 2.12 -9.58 -10.55
N ASN A 41 2.67 -10.77 -10.81
CA ASN A 41 3.36 -11.15 -12.07
C ASN A 41 4.41 -10.14 -12.61
N CYS A 42 5.12 -9.42 -11.74
CA CYS A 42 6.23 -8.55 -12.17
C CYS A 42 7.51 -9.36 -12.37
N ASN A 43 8.30 -9.02 -13.40
CA ASN A 43 9.64 -9.54 -13.58
C ASN A 43 10.63 -8.37 -13.64
N PHE A 44 11.53 -8.28 -12.67
CA PHE A 44 12.54 -7.21 -12.57
C PHE A 44 13.93 -7.75 -12.92
N ASP A 45 14.70 -6.95 -13.64
CA ASP A 45 16.12 -7.19 -13.87
C ASP A 45 16.96 -6.88 -12.62
N GLY A 46 18.26 -7.17 -12.68
CA GLY A 46 19.19 -6.91 -11.57
C GLY A 46 19.37 -5.44 -11.20
N ASN A 47 18.85 -4.50 -12.01
CA ASN A 47 18.85 -3.06 -11.74
C ASN A 47 17.49 -2.58 -11.19
N GLY A 48 16.58 -3.49 -10.84
CA GLY A 48 15.25 -3.16 -10.34
C GLY A 48 14.33 -2.60 -11.43
N ARG A 49 14.62 -2.83 -12.72
CA ARG A 49 13.78 -2.43 -13.84
C ARG A 49 13.09 -3.64 -14.43
N GLY A 50 11.77 -3.59 -14.55
CA GLY A 50 10.98 -4.70 -15.07
C GLY A 50 10.37 -4.44 -16.43
N LYS A 51 10.14 -5.52 -17.19
CA LYS A 51 9.24 -5.52 -18.35
C LYS A 51 8.01 -6.39 -18.06
N TYR A 52 6.88 -5.84 -18.49
CA TYR A 52 5.51 -6.14 -18.13
C TYR A 52 5.05 -7.53 -18.59
N GLU A 53 4.57 -8.37 -17.67
CA GLU A 53 3.62 -9.45 -18.02
C GLU A 53 2.23 -9.23 -17.35
N SER A 54 2.11 -8.27 -16.45
CA SER A 54 0.87 -7.88 -15.78
C SER A 54 0.80 -6.37 -15.62
N GLU A 55 -0.12 -5.75 -16.34
CA GLU A 55 -0.36 -4.30 -16.38
C GLU A 55 -0.93 -3.77 -15.05
N ILE A 56 -1.21 -4.64 -14.08
CA ILE A 56 -1.92 -4.31 -12.84
C ILE A 56 -0.94 -3.77 -11.80
N GLY A 57 -1.00 -2.46 -11.61
CA GLY A 57 -0.33 -1.80 -10.51
C GLY A 57 1.11 -1.36 -10.76
N ASP A 58 1.59 -1.42 -12.01
CA ASP A 58 2.92 -0.95 -12.36
C ASP A 58 3.14 0.55 -12.07
N CYS A 59 4.38 0.94 -11.76
CA CYS A 59 4.78 2.31 -11.45
C CYS A 59 5.98 2.75 -12.31
N ASN A 60 5.82 2.69 -13.63
CA ASN A 60 6.83 2.98 -14.66
C ASN A 60 7.96 1.93 -14.74
N GLY A 61 7.64 0.66 -14.47
CA GLY A 61 8.59 -0.45 -14.53
C GLY A 61 9.65 -0.45 -13.44
N LEU A 62 9.47 0.33 -12.37
CA LEU A 62 10.43 0.46 -11.27
C LEU A 62 10.08 -0.49 -10.12
N LEU A 63 11.04 -1.23 -9.58
CA LEU A 63 10.85 -1.99 -8.35
C LEU A 63 10.49 -1.07 -7.18
N GLU A 64 11.21 0.05 -7.05
CA GLU A 64 10.96 1.11 -6.09
C GLU A 64 10.14 2.23 -6.75
N CYS A 65 8.83 2.24 -6.51
CA CYS A 65 7.94 3.21 -7.10
C CYS A 65 8.25 4.63 -6.61
N GLN A 66 8.26 5.59 -7.55
CA GLN A 66 8.41 7.03 -7.27
C GLN A 66 7.07 7.76 -7.32
N GLY A 67 5.97 7.03 -7.25
CA GLY A 67 4.62 7.56 -7.37
C GLY A 67 3.58 6.45 -7.41
N TYR A 68 2.34 6.84 -7.66
CA TYR A 68 1.23 5.90 -7.76
C TYR A 68 1.40 4.99 -8.98
N GLY A 69 1.04 3.71 -8.82
CA GLY A 69 1.00 2.79 -9.96
C GLY A 69 -0.38 2.70 -10.60
N SER A 70 -0.47 2.19 -11.82
CA SER A 70 -1.66 2.19 -12.68
C SER A 70 -2.80 1.27 -12.16
N PRO A 71 -4.07 1.72 -12.13
CA PRO A 71 -5.25 0.88 -11.83
C PRO A 71 -5.33 -0.42 -12.65
N PRO A 72 -5.99 -1.50 -12.15
CA PRO A 72 -6.71 -1.58 -10.88
C PRO A 72 -5.80 -1.82 -9.66
N ASN A 73 -6.07 -1.18 -8.51
CA ASN A 73 -5.28 -1.32 -7.28
C ASN A 73 -6.11 -1.19 -6.01
N THR A 74 -6.06 -2.22 -5.16
CA THR A 74 -6.48 -2.12 -3.76
C THR A 74 -5.42 -1.32 -2.99
N LEU A 75 -5.81 -0.23 -2.33
CA LEU A 75 -4.89 0.67 -1.62
C LEU A 75 -5.09 0.58 -0.10
N ALA A 76 -4.00 0.57 0.66
CA ALA A 76 -4.00 0.76 2.11
C ALA A 76 -3.53 2.19 2.40
N GLU A 77 -4.46 3.06 2.78
CA GLU A 77 -4.18 4.48 2.97
C GLU A 77 -4.01 4.77 4.46
N PHE A 78 -3.05 5.62 4.81
CA PHE A 78 -2.87 6.04 6.19
C PHE A 78 -2.36 7.48 6.31
N ALA A 79 -2.85 8.17 7.33
CA ALA A 79 -2.37 9.49 7.74
C ALA A 79 -2.03 9.42 9.22
N LEU A 80 -0.76 9.59 9.54
CA LEU A 80 -0.25 9.42 10.90
C LEU A 80 -0.22 10.75 11.63
N ASN A 81 -0.37 10.72 12.95
CA ASN A 81 -0.21 11.90 13.82
C ASN A 81 -1.02 13.12 13.36
N GLN A 82 -2.24 12.88 12.91
CA GLN A 82 -3.22 13.89 12.51
C GLN A 82 -3.77 14.62 13.77
N PRO A 83 -4.58 15.70 13.62
CA PRO A 83 -5.07 16.47 14.76
C PRO A 83 -5.65 15.60 15.88
N ASN A 84 -5.30 15.95 17.13
CA ASN A 84 -5.57 15.18 18.34
C ASN A 84 -4.74 13.90 18.51
N ASN A 85 -3.58 13.80 17.85
CA ASN A 85 -2.68 12.64 17.88
C ASN A 85 -3.39 11.36 17.41
N LEU A 86 -4.18 11.50 16.34
CA LEU A 86 -4.94 10.40 15.75
C LEU A 86 -4.26 9.89 14.49
N ASP A 87 -4.26 8.57 14.33
CA ASP A 87 -3.90 7.93 13.08
C ASP A 87 -5.19 7.57 12.35
N PHE A 88 -5.28 7.94 11.08
CA PHE A 88 -6.36 7.55 10.19
C PHE A 88 -5.85 6.47 9.25
N VAL A 89 -6.62 5.40 9.11
CA VAL A 89 -6.33 4.29 8.21
C VAL A 89 -7.60 3.89 7.48
N ASP A 90 -7.47 3.57 6.19
CA ASP A 90 -8.57 3.05 5.38
C ASP A 90 -8.06 2.09 4.30
N ILE A 91 -9.00 1.35 3.69
CA ILE A 91 -8.75 0.60 2.45
C ILE A 91 -9.59 1.26 1.36
N SER A 92 -8.94 1.61 0.26
CA SER A 92 -9.57 2.31 -0.85
C SER A 92 -9.55 1.48 -2.12
N LEU A 93 -10.72 1.46 -2.77
CA LEU A 93 -10.95 0.84 -4.09
C LEU A 93 -11.25 1.89 -5.16
N VAL A 94 -10.94 3.16 -4.91
CA VAL A 94 -11.12 4.24 -5.90
C VAL A 94 -10.36 3.91 -7.18
N ASP A 95 -9.17 3.32 -7.05
CA ASP A 95 -8.35 2.84 -8.15
C ASP A 95 -8.64 1.38 -8.53
N GLY A 96 -9.75 0.78 -8.09
CA GLY A 96 -10.15 -0.59 -8.40
C GLY A 96 -9.70 -1.63 -7.38
N PHE A 97 -9.86 -2.92 -7.72
CA PHE A 97 -9.50 -4.04 -6.85
C PHE A 97 -8.58 -5.00 -7.62
N ASN A 98 -7.47 -5.41 -6.99
CA ASN A 98 -6.55 -6.39 -7.58
C ASN A 98 -6.19 -7.54 -6.63
N ILE A 99 -5.91 -7.23 -5.36
CA ILE A 99 -5.49 -8.17 -4.35
C ILE A 99 -6.31 -7.93 -3.07
N PRO A 100 -6.76 -8.98 -2.38
CA PRO A 100 -7.40 -8.83 -1.07
C PRO A 100 -6.40 -8.36 -0.02
N ILE A 101 -6.80 -7.40 0.82
CA ILE A 101 -5.95 -6.79 1.86
C ILE A 101 -6.65 -6.87 3.21
N GLU A 102 -5.84 -7.14 4.24
CA GLU A 102 -6.16 -6.85 5.62
C GLU A 102 -5.20 -5.76 6.13
N PHE A 103 -5.74 -4.72 6.76
CA PHE A 103 -4.97 -3.69 7.44
C PHE A 103 -5.42 -3.61 8.91
N SER A 104 -4.54 -4.05 9.80
CA SER A 104 -4.83 -4.23 11.22
C SER A 104 -3.70 -3.66 12.08
N PRO A 105 -4.02 -3.01 13.22
CA PRO A 105 -3.01 -2.49 14.14
C PRO A 105 -2.32 -3.64 14.91
N ILE A 106 -0.98 -3.58 15.01
CA ILE A 106 -0.18 -4.63 15.67
C ILE A 106 -0.25 -4.51 17.20
N ASN A 107 -0.33 -3.29 17.73
CA ASN A 107 -0.25 -3.00 19.17
C ASN A 107 -1.62 -2.71 19.83
N GLY A 108 -2.73 -3.03 19.16
CA GLY A 108 -4.07 -2.65 19.59
C GLY A 108 -4.40 -1.17 19.36
N GLY A 109 -5.63 -0.75 19.65
CA GLY A 109 -6.07 0.66 19.55
C GLY A 109 -6.92 1.03 18.32
N GLY A 110 -7.10 0.13 17.36
CA GLY A 110 -7.91 0.34 16.16
C GLY A 110 -8.72 -0.89 15.76
N ARG A 111 -9.52 -0.77 14.68
CA ARG A 111 -10.27 -1.90 14.09
C ARG A 111 -9.47 -2.53 12.96
N ASN A 112 -9.67 -3.83 12.77
CA ASN A 112 -9.18 -4.52 11.59
C ASN A 112 -10.01 -4.09 10.38
N LEU A 113 -9.34 -3.63 9.34
CA LEU A 113 -9.95 -3.36 8.05
C LEU A 113 -9.69 -4.56 7.14
N LEU A 114 -10.74 -5.08 6.52
CA LEU A 114 -10.65 -6.21 5.61
C LEU A 114 -11.37 -5.87 4.32
N CYS A 115 -10.66 -6.01 3.20
CA CYS A 115 -11.23 -5.98 1.86
C CYS A 115 -10.78 -7.25 1.14
N ASN A 116 -11.66 -8.25 1.10
CA ASN A 116 -11.38 -9.54 0.47
C ASN A 116 -12.14 -9.75 -0.85
N THR A 117 -12.99 -8.80 -1.24
CA THR A 117 -13.82 -8.86 -2.45
C THR A 117 -13.93 -7.47 -3.09
N PRO A 118 -14.04 -7.39 -4.43
CA PRO A 118 -14.32 -6.11 -5.12
C PRO A 118 -15.69 -5.54 -4.69
N ILE A 119 -15.84 -4.21 -4.77
CA ILE A 119 -17.13 -3.55 -4.58
C ILE A 119 -17.97 -3.74 -5.85
N ASN A 120 -19.00 -4.59 -5.74
CA ASN A 120 -20.02 -4.94 -6.74
C ASN A 120 -19.53 -5.83 -7.92
N ASP A 121 -20.03 -7.08 -7.95
CA ASP A 121 -20.36 -7.79 -9.19
C ASP A 121 -21.81 -7.44 -9.60
#